data_AF-A0A9W8QX08-F1
#
_entry.id   AF-A0A9W8QX08-F1
#
_cell.length_a   1.000
_cell.length_b   1.000
_cell.length_c   1.000
_cell.angle_alpha   90.00
_cell.angle_beta   90.00
_cell.angle_gamma   90.00
#
_symmetry.space_group_name_H-M   'P 1'
#
loop_
_entity.id
_entity.type
_entity.pdbx_description
1 polymer ?
#
loop_
_entity_poly.entity_id
_entity_poly.type
_entity_poly.pdbx_seq_one_letter_code
_entity_poly.pdbx_strand_id
1 'polypeptide(L)'
;MAESSSSSSNPLYFWRETDPVTGYLSQWYYCPFRDDGDEKKTYKTAEHYMMHHKALLFNDEKVALQILRAGHPREVKSLGHKVSNFDEATWNAHRREIVRRGNVLKFTNAVSEEGFQKGTPAKGKSAVKRKYEPIEGSLREMLLSTGEREIVEASPFDRIWGIGFKAADAEVARESWGQNLLGLELMEVRRILREQGEERETKKQKKDEKKEKEEEKDVAEKETDKKDEDEKDKEE
;
A
#
# COMPACT_ATOMS: atom_id res chain seq x y z
N MET A 1 -18.23 26.63 -22.92
CA MET A 1 -16.83 26.16 -23.06
C MET A 1 -16.40 25.74 -21.68
N ALA A 2 -16.13 24.45 -21.48
CA ALA A 2 -15.76 23.92 -20.17
C ALA A 2 -14.31 24.34 -19.86
N GLU A 3 -14.13 25.08 -18.77
CA GLU A 3 -12.82 25.37 -18.22
C GLU A 3 -12.26 24.06 -17.65
N SER A 4 -11.24 23.51 -18.32
CA SER A 4 -10.46 22.41 -17.77
C SER A 4 -9.61 22.97 -16.62
N SER A 5 -10.03 22.74 -15.38
CA SER A 5 -9.19 23.01 -14.21
C SER A 5 -8.02 22.01 -14.20
N SER A 6 -6.88 22.39 -14.79
CA SER A 6 -5.63 21.67 -14.57
C SER A 6 -5.19 21.91 -13.12
N SER A 7 -5.62 21.05 -12.20
CA SER A 7 -5.02 20.98 -10.87
C SER A 7 -3.64 20.33 -11.02
N SER A 8 -2.65 21.10 -11.50
CA SER A 8 -1.25 20.68 -11.46
C SER A 8 -0.74 20.85 -10.03
N SER A 9 -1.22 19.98 -9.13
CA SER A 9 -0.69 19.92 -7.77
C SER A 9 0.79 19.53 -7.83
N ASN A 10 1.66 20.30 -7.15
CA ASN A 10 3.09 20.03 -7.08
C ASN A 10 3.39 18.55 -6.75
N PRO A 11 4.41 17.94 -7.37
CA PRO A 11 4.81 16.58 -7.05
C PRO A 11 5.11 16.39 -5.55
N LEU A 12 4.72 15.22 -5.03
CA LEU A 12 5.03 14.78 -3.68
C LEU A 12 6.37 14.04 -3.69
N TYR A 13 7.44 14.77 -3.39
CA TYR A 13 8.77 14.19 -3.24
C TYR A 13 8.92 13.50 -1.90
N PHE A 14 9.53 12.32 -1.89
CA PHE A 14 9.88 11.59 -0.67
C PHE A 14 11.28 11.01 -0.79
N TRP A 15 12.00 10.97 0.33
CA TRP A 15 13.29 10.30 0.43
C TRP A 15 13.57 9.95 1.88
N ARG A 16 13.93 8.68 2.12
CA ARG A 16 14.17 8.08 3.45
C ARG A 16 12.91 7.85 4.26
N GLU A 17 12.95 6.76 5.00
CA GLU A 17 11.94 6.35 5.96
C GLU A 17 11.81 7.27 7.17
N THR A 18 12.85 8.08 7.46
CA THR A 18 12.92 8.96 8.64
C THR A 18 12.20 10.30 8.45
N ASP A 19 11.73 10.58 7.23
CA ASP A 19 10.98 11.79 6.93
C ASP A 19 9.59 11.73 7.60
N PRO A 20 9.19 12.77 8.35
CA PRO A 20 7.95 12.73 9.11
C PRO A 20 6.70 12.88 8.24
N VAL A 21 6.80 13.48 7.06
CA VAL A 21 5.63 13.76 6.23
C VAL A 21 5.39 12.63 5.23
N THR A 22 6.48 12.16 4.60
CA THR A 22 6.44 11.29 3.43
C THR A 22 7.21 9.98 3.62
N GLY A 23 7.86 9.79 4.78
CA GLY A 23 8.66 8.60 5.04
C GLY A 23 7.88 7.30 4.92
N TYR A 24 6.57 7.33 5.16
CA TYR A 24 5.67 6.19 4.98
C TYR A 24 5.59 5.66 3.54
N LEU A 25 6.02 6.42 2.54
CA LEU A 25 6.11 5.98 1.14
C LEU A 25 7.38 5.13 0.87
N SER A 26 8.40 5.25 1.72
CA SER A 26 9.66 4.50 1.58
C SER A 26 9.47 3.00 1.74
N GLN A 27 10.26 2.22 0.99
CA GLN A 27 10.38 0.76 1.17
C GLN A 27 11.01 0.37 2.51
N TRP A 28 11.71 1.32 3.15
CA TRP A 28 12.42 1.12 4.42
C TRP A 28 11.60 1.55 5.65
N TYR A 29 10.40 2.10 5.43
CA TYR A 29 9.49 2.43 6.52
C TYR A 29 9.10 1.18 7.30
N TYR A 30 9.22 1.24 8.63
CA TYR A 30 8.85 0.14 9.50
C TYR A 30 7.33 0.06 9.60
N CYS A 31 6.77 -0.95 8.93
CA CYS A 31 5.36 -1.25 8.91
C CYS A 31 5.23 -2.77 8.72
N PRO A 32 5.15 -3.55 9.81
CA PRO A 32 4.92 -4.98 9.71
C PRO A 32 3.58 -5.27 9.01
N PHE A 33 3.61 -6.04 7.92
CA PHE A 33 2.41 -6.47 7.20
C PHE A 33 2.45 -7.97 6.87
N ARG A 34 1.25 -8.57 6.77
CA ARG A 34 1.08 -10.00 6.50
C ARG A 34 1.12 -10.29 5.00
N ASP A 35 1.68 -11.45 4.66
CA ASP A 35 1.63 -12.04 3.33
C ASP A 35 0.18 -12.43 2.96
N ASP A 36 -0.17 -12.40 1.67
CA ASP A 36 -1.50 -12.84 1.18
C ASP A 36 -1.61 -14.37 1.06
N GLY A 37 -0.49 -15.07 0.86
CA GLY A 37 -0.45 -16.53 0.73
C GLY A 37 -0.20 -17.30 2.02
N ASP A 38 0.27 -16.63 3.08
CA ASP A 38 0.58 -17.23 4.38
C ASP A 38 0.42 -16.22 5.50
N GLU A 39 -0.71 -16.24 6.21
CA GLU A 39 -1.03 -15.28 7.27
C GLU A 39 -0.04 -15.29 8.44
N LYS A 40 0.75 -16.38 8.60
CA LYS A 40 1.79 -16.47 9.64
C LYS A 40 3.08 -15.77 9.20
N LYS A 41 3.23 -15.47 7.92
CA LYS A 41 4.38 -14.77 7.36
C LYS A 41 4.17 -13.27 7.42
N THR A 42 5.08 -12.58 8.08
CA THR A 42 5.07 -11.11 8.24
C THR A 42 6.37 -10.52 7.75
N TYR A 43 6.27 -9.42 7.01
CA TYR A 43 7.40 -8.62 6.55
C TYR A 43 7.48 -7.34 7.36
N LYS A 44 8.65 -7.02 7.92
CA LYS A 44 8.85 -5.80 8.73
C LYS A 44 8.78 -4.51 7.91
N THR A 45 9.19 -4.58 6.64
CA THR A 45 9.18 -3.48 5.68
C THR A 45 8.97 -4.02 4.27
N ALA A 46 8.60 -3.17 3.32
CA ALA A 46 8.45 -3.59 1.93
C ALA A 46 9.78 -4.00 1.27
N GLU A 47 10.93 -3.49 1.75
CA GLU A 47 12.26 -4.01 1.39
C GLU A 47 12.42 -5.52 1.71
N HIS A 48 11.91 -5.98 2.86
CA HIS A 48 11.94 -7.40 3.23
C HIS A 48 11.15 -8.24 2.22
N TYR A 49 9.96 -7.77 1.85
CA TYR A 49 9.14 -8.42 0.84
C TYR A 49 9.87 -8.47 -0.51
N MET A 50 10.33 -7.32 -1.00
CA MET A 50 10.97 -7.21 -2.31
C MET A 50 12.17 -8.15 -2.44
N MET A 51 13.08 -8.15 -1.46
CA MET A 51 14.28 -8.99 -1.53
C MET A 51 13.98 -10.48 -1.29
N HIS A 52 12.99 -10.80 -0.45
CA HIS A 52 12.54 -12.19 -0.27
C HIS A 52 12.01 -12.76 -1.59
N HIS A 53 11.12 -12.03 -2.27
CA HIS A 53 10.59 -12.44 -3.57
C HIS A 53 11.64 -12.44 -4.67
N LYS A 54 12.65 -11.55 -4.61
CA LYS A 54 13.83 -11.65 -5.48
C LYS A 54 14.57 -12.97 -5.27
N ALA A 55 14.82 -13.38 -4.03
CA ALA A 55 15.50 -14.64 -3.75
C ALA A 55 14.69 -15.85 -4.22
N LEU A 56 13.37 -15.84 -4.02
CA LEU A 56 12.47 -16.88 -4.54
C LEU A 56 12.48 -16.95 -6.08
N LEU A 57 12.47 -15.80 -6.76
CA LEU A 57 12.50 -15.73 -8.24
C LEU A 57 13.72 -16.46 -8.83
N PHE A 58 14.84 -16.47 -8.11
CA PHE A 58 16.08 -17.13 -8.54
C PHE A 58 16.37 -18.45 -7.81
N ASN A 59 15.35 -19.03 -7.17
CA ASN A 59 15.41 -20.30 -6.44
C ASN A 59 16.49 -20.34 -5.34
N ASP A 60 16.78 -19.20 -4.69
CA ASP A 60 17.71 -19.11 -3.57
C ASP A 60 16.96 -19.14 -2.23
N GLU A 61 16.46 -20.32 -1.86
CA GLU A 61 15.70 -20.52 -0.62
C GLU A 61 16.52 -20.16 0.63
N LYS A 62 17.84 -20.38 0.58
CA LYS A 62 18.74 -20.06 1.69
C LYS A 62 18.77 -18.57 1.96
N VAL A 63 18.96 -17.74 0.92
CA VAL A 63 18.93 -16.27 1.06
C VAL A 63 17.52 -15.79 1.40
N ALA A 64 16.47 -16.39 0.83
CA ALA A 64 15.08 -16.07 1.17
C ALA A 64 14.82 -16.23 2.68
N LEU A 65 15.21 -17.36 3.28
CA LEU A 65 15.09 -17.60 4.72
C LEU A 65 15.92 -16.63 5.57
N GLN A 66 17.12 -16.23 5.11
CA GLN A 66 17.93 -15.22 5.78
C GLN A 66 17.25 -13.85 5.78
N ILE A 67 16.64 -13.46 4.66
CA ILE A 67 15.91 -12.19 4.53
C ILE A 67 14.71 -12.13 5.47
N LEU A 68 13.93 -13.21 5.60
CA LEU A 68 12.80 -13.25 6.54
C LEU A 68 13.23 -13.07 8.00
N ARG A 69 14.43 -13.56 8.35
CA ARG A 69 14.98 -13.47 9.72
C ARG A 69 15.66 -12.13 10.01
N ALA A 70 16.04 -11.39 8.97
CA ALA A 70 16.81 -10.15 9.10
C ALA A 70 16.10 -9.11 9.99
N GLY A 71 16.92 -8.35 10.71
CA GLY A 71 16.42 -7.36 11.67
C GLY A 71 16.03 -6.03 11.03
N HIS A 72 16.65 -5.70 9.89
CA HIS A 72 16.71 -4.33 9.40
C HIS A 72 16.83 -4.29 7.85
N PRO A 73 16.19 -3.32 7.16
CA PRO A 73 16.25 -3.19 5.69
C PRO A 73 17.65 -3.14 5.09
N ARG A 74 18.60 -2.49 5.78
CA ARG A 74 20.03 -2.48 5.38
C ARG A 74 20.63 -3.89 5.26
N GLU A 75 20.33 -4.77 6.20
CA GLU A 75 20.80 -6.18 6.18
C GLU A 75 20.15 -6.93 5.02
N VAL A 76 18.84 -6.78 4.87
CA VAL A 76 18.05 -7.35 3.77
C VAL A 76 18.61 -6.95 2.41
N LYS A 77 18.88 -5.66 2.19
CA LYS A 77 19.45 -5.16 0.95
C LYS A 77 20.81 -5.80 0.66
N SER A 78 21.64 -5.95 1.70
CA SER A 78 22.93 -6.65 1.57
C SER A 78 22.76 -8.12 1.21
N LEU A 79 21.75 -8.81 1.74
CA LEU A 79 21.43 -10.19 1.38
C LEU A 79 20.89 -10.28 -0.06
N GLY A 80 20.09 -9.31 -0.49
CA GLY A 80 19.57 -9.23 -1.85
C GLY A 80 20.64 -9.09 -2.95
N HIS A 81 21.84 -8.61 -2.60
CA HIS A 81 23.01 -8.60 -3.49
C HIS A 81 23.73 -9.96 -3.57
N LYS A 82 23.43 -10.89 -2.64
CA LYS A 82 24.04 -12.23 -2.56
C LYS A 82 23.13 -13.33 -3.13
N VAL A 83 21.99 -12.95 -3.72
CA VAL A 83 21.07 -13.91 -4.35
C VAL A 83 21.78 -14.63 -5.48
N SER A 84 21.81 -15.95 -5.40
CA SER A 84 22.41 -16.85 -6.39
C SER A 84 21.57 -16.89 -7.66
N ASN A 85 22.17 -17.29 -8.80
CA ASN A 85 21.49 -17.41 -10.10
C ASN A 85 20.81 -16.13 -10.60
N PHE A 86 21.26 -14.97 -10.13
CA PHE A 86 20.67 -13.69 -10.51
C PHE A 86 20.85 -13.44 -12.01
N ASP A 87 19.72 -13.23 -12.69
CA ASP A 87 19.66 -12.74 -14.06
C ASP A 87 18.98 -11.37 -14.10
N GLU A 88 19.66 -10.39 -14.68
CA GLU A 88 19.19 -9.00 -14.68
C GLU A 88 17.95 -8.82 -15.55
N ALA A 89 17.86 -9.50 -16.70
CA ALA A 89 16.71 -9.39 -17.59
C ALA A 89 15.44 -9.93 -16.92
N THR A 90 15.53 -11.10 -16.29
CA THR A 90 14.46 -11.71 -15.49
C THR A 90 14.07 -10.80 -14.34
N TRP A 91 15.04 -10.24 -13.60
CA TRP A 91 14.73 -9.30 -12.53
C TRP A 91 14.00 -8.06 -13.06
N ASN A 92 14.46 -7.48 -14.16
CA ASN A 92 13.84 -6.29 -14.76
C ASN A 92 12.42 -6.55 -15.23
N ALA A 93 12.12 -7.76 -15.73
CA ALA A 93 10.78 -8.18 -16.13
C ALA A 93 9.81 -8.29 -14.92
N HIS A 94 10.28 -8.76 -13.76
CA HIS A 94 9.41 -9.07 -12.62
C HIS A 94 9.42 -8.04 -11.48
N ARG A 95 10.47 -7.20 -11.35
CA ARG A 95 10.70 -6.34 -10.18
C ARG A 95 9.54 -5.40 -9.88
N ARG A 96 8.90 -4.86 -10.93
CA ARG A 96 7.80 -3.90 -10.80
C ARG A 96 6.58 -4.56 -10.17
N GLU A 97 6.21 -5.73 -10.66
CA GLU A 97 5.08 -6.50 -10.10
C GLU A 97 5.36 -6.90 -8.64
N ILE A 98 6.55 -7.39 -8.34
CA ILE A 98 6.95 -7.75 -6.96
C ILE A 98 6.82 -6.54 -6.03
N VAL A 99 7.37 -5.39 -6.41
CA VAL A 99 7.29 -4.17 -5.59
C VAL A 99 5.85 -3.68 -5.48
N ARG A 100 5.05 -3.75 -6.54
CA ARG A 100 3.63 -3.39 -6.50
C ARG A 100 2.87 -4.26 -5.50
N ARG A 101 2.99 -5.58 -5.57
CA ARG A 101 2.32 -6.52 -4.65
C ARG A 101 2.73 -6.26 -3.21
N GLY A 102 4.03 -6.11 -2.94
CA GLY A 102 4.51 -5.78 -1.59
C GLY A 102 3.96 -4.47 -1.06
N ASN A 103 3.80 -3.45 -1.91
CA ASN A 103 3.19 -2.19 -1.52
C ASN A 103 1.67 -2.31 -1.31
N VAL A 104 0.93 -3.06 -2.15
CA VAL A 104 -0.49 -3.35 -1.88
C VAL A 104 -0.63 -3.92 -0.48
N LEU A 105 0.11 -4.97 -0.13
CA LEU A 105 0.05 -5.60 1.19
C LEU A 105 0.47 -4.64 2.31
N LYS A 106 1.51 -3.83 2.12
CA LYS A 106 1.88 -2.78 3.08
C LYS A 106 0.73 -1.83 3.38
N PHE A 107 -0.05 -1.46 2.38
CA PHE A 107 -1.16 -0.52 2.49
C PHE A 107 -2.52 -1.19 2.78
N THR A 108 -2.60 -2.51 2.91
CA THR A 108 -3.88 -3.21 3.19
C THR A 108 -3.82 -4.23 4.32
N ASN A 109 -2.64 -4.75 4.64
CA ASN A 109 -2.44 -5.92 5.51
C ASN A 109 -1.46 -5.63 6.66
N ALA A 110 -1.37 -4.37 7.11
CA ALA A 110 -0.60 -4.03 8.31
C ALA A 110 -1.07 -4.87 9.51
N VAL A 111 -0.12 -5.43 10.28
CA VAL A 111 -0.43 -6.28 11.45
C VAL A 111 -1.14 -5.47 12.54
N SER A 112 -0.70 -4.23 12.73
CA SER A 112 -1.36 -3.17 13.50
C SER A 112 -0.78 -1.85 13.00
N GLU A 113 -1.58 -0.79 13.01
CA GLU A 113 -1.14 0.58 12.75
C GLU A 113 -1.04 1.40 14.05
N GLU A 114 -1.46 0.82 15.18
CA GLU A 114 -1.40 1.46 16.49
C GLU A 114 0.05 1.73 16.89
N GLY A 115 0.35 2.99 17.20
CA GLY A 115 1.68 3.43 17.58
C GLY A 115 2.65 3.64 16.41
N PHE A 116 2.20 3.48 15.15
CA PHE A 116 2.99 3.90 14.00
C PHE A 116 3.20 5.41 14.02
N GLN A 117 4.43 5.81 13.67
CA GLN A 117 4.86 7.18 13.73
C GLN A 117 5.07 7.74 12.33
N LYS A 118 4.77 9.03 12.16
CA LYS A 118 5.18 9.87 11.04
C LYS A 118 6.71 9.80 10.91
N GLY A 119 7.22 8.88 10.09
CA GLY A 119 8.64 8.54 9.94
C GLY A 119 9.14 7.44 10.90
N THR A 120 10.14 6.67 10.47
CA THR A 120 10.83 5.66 11.29
C THR A 120 11.89 6.33 12.16
N PRO A 121 11.93 6.08 13.49
CA PRO A 121 12.98 6.62 14.35
C PRO A 121 14.38 6.16 13.93
N ALA A 122 15.31 7.11 13.81
CA ALA A 122 16.72 6.81 13.60
C ALA A 122 17.31 6.09 14.83
N LYS A 123 18.01 4.96 14.62
CA LYS A 123 18.77 4.27 15.69
C LYS A 123 20.20 4.82 15.77
N GLY A 124 20.67 5.23 16.96
CA GLY A 124 22.08 5.56 17.22
C GLY A 124 22.33 6.75 18.16
N LYS A 125 23.61 7.00 18.49
CA LYS A 125 24.07 8.03 19.46
C LYS A 125 23.78 9.49 19.06
N SER A 126 23.39 9.72 17.81
CA SER A 126 22.92 11.04 17.31
C SER A 126 21.39 11.12 17.20
N ALA A 127 20.66 10.18 17.78
CA ALA A 127 19.22 10.29 17.97
C ALA A 127 18.95 11.39 19.00
N VAL A 128 19.00 12.65 18.55
CA VAL A 128 18.09 13.65 19.12
C VAL A 128 16.72 12.97 19.05
N LYS A 129 16.11 12.76 20.22
CA LYS A 129 14.85 12.04 20.41
C LYS A 129 13.75 12.84 19.70
N ARG A 130 13.72 12.78 18.37
CA ARG A 130 12.68 13.39 17.55
C ARG A 130 11.39 12.70 17.97
N LYS A 131 10.53 13.46 18.63
CA LYS A 131 9.20 13.01 19.00
C LYS A 131 8.36 13.08 17.74
N TYR A 132 8.35 11.98 16.98
CA TYR A 132 7.49 11.85 15.82
C TYR A 132 6.04 11.67 16.29
N GLU A 133 5.12 12.34 15.61
CA GLU A 133 3.68 12.19 15.86
C GLU A 133 3.19 10.82 15.37
N PRO A 134 2.14 10.26 15.95
CA PRO A 134 1.44 9.13 15.36
C PRO A 134 0.95 9.44 13.94
N ILE A 135 0.79 8.40 13.12
CA ILE A 135 0.08 8.56 11.85
C ILE A 135 -1.40 8.88 12.10
N GLU A 136 -2.02 9.56 11.14
CA GLU A 136 -3.45 9.86 11.17
C GLU A 136 -4.19 8.84 10.31
N GLY A 137 -5.18 8.15 10.89
CA GLY A 137 -5.89 7.06 10.23
C GLY A 137 -4.99 5.87 9.93
N SER A 138 -5.10 5.36 8.71
CA SER A 138 -4.35 4.21 8.19
C SER A 138 -3.36 4.63 7.11
N LEU A 139 -2.34 3.79 6.87
CA LEU A 139 -1.43 3.99 5.74
C LEU A 139 -2.17 3.98 4.41
N ARG A 140 -3.25 3.18 4.30
CA ARG A 140 -4.15 3.17 3.14
C ARG A 140 -4.71 4.57 2.88
N GLU A 141 -5.29 5.19 3.90
CA GLU A 141 -5.89 6.52 3.82
C GLU A 141 -4.82 7.58 3.51
N MET A 142 -3.64 7.48 4.14
CA MET A 142 -2.51 8.37 3.85
C MET A 142 -2.02 8.26 2.39
N LEU A 143 -2.05 7.07 1.77
CA LEU A 143 -1.72 6.94 0.35
C LEU A 143 -2.84 7.51 -0.53
N LEU A 144 -4.10 7.24 -0.22
CA LEU A 144 -5.25 7.76 -0.98
C LEU A 144 -5.34 9.29 -0.91
N SER A 145 -5.01 9.89 0.24
CA SER A 145 -4.99 11.35 0.45
C SER A 145 -3.88 12.08 -0.31
N THR A 146 -2.95 11.36 -0.94
CA THR A 146 -2.02 11.97 -1.90
C THR A 146 -2.75 12.55 -3.11
N GLY A 147 -4.01 12.16 -3.35
CA GLY A 147 -4.87 12.71 -4.40
C GLY A 147 -4.34 12.32 -5.78
N GLU A 148 -4.30 13.27 -6.72
CA GLU A 148 -3.71 13.06 -8.04
C GLU A 148 -2.24 13.48 -8.12
N ARG A 149 -1.61 13.86 -7.00
CA ARG A 149 -0.21 14.28 -6.99
C ARG A 149 0.69 13.18 -7.55
N GLU A 150 1.66 13.60 -8.35
CA GLU A 150 2.75 12.74 -8.77
C GLU A 150 3.60 12.37 -7.55
N ILE A 151 3.86 11.09 -7.33
CA ILE A 151 4.71 10.63 -6.23
C ILE A 151 6.12 10.37 -6.77
N VAL A 152 7.13 10.96 -6.12
CA VAL A 152 8.52 10.97 -6.64
C VAL A 152 9.54 10.57 -5.57
N GLU A 153 10.24 9.44 -5.77
CA GLU A 153 11.35 9.02 -4.90
C GLU A 153 12.59 9.86 -5.23
N ALA A 154 12.80 10.91 -4.43
CA ALA A 154 13.88 11.89 -4.55
C ALA A 154 15.20 11.43 -3.92
N SER A 155 15.56 10.17 -4.18
CA SER A 155 16.87 9.63 -3.80
C SER A 155 17.94 10.12 -4.77
N PRO A 156 19.01 10.79 -4.30
CA PRO A 156 20.12 11.23 -5.14
C PRO A 156 21.03 10.08 -5.59
N PHE A 157 20.82 8.87 -5.07
CA PHE A 157 21.71 7.72 -5.29
C PHE A 157 21.06 6.60 -6.11
N ASP A 158 19.77 6.72 -6.42
CA ASP A 158 19.01 5.68 -7.12
C ASP A 158 18.34 6.30 -8.35
N ARG A 159 18.74 5.83 -9.54
CA ARG A 159 18.19 6.24 -10.84
C ARG A 159 17.22 5.21 -11.44
N ILE A 160 16.96 4.12 -10.74
CA ILE A 160 16.02 3.08 -11.16
C ILE A 160 14.72 3.25 -10.38
N TRP A 161 14.77 3.10 -9.06
CA TRP A 161 13.58 3.29 -8.22
C TRP A 161 13.32 4.76 -7.92
N GLY A 162 14.37 5.58 -7.91
CA GLY A 162 14.29 7.03 -7.73
C GLY A 162 14.68 7.84 -8.96
N ILE A 163 14.68 9.16 -8.79
CA ILE A 163 15.02 10.12 -9.84
C ILE A 163 16.52 10.46 -9.92
N GLY A 164 17.34 10.06 -8.95
CA GLY A 164 18.77 10.41 -8.91
C GLY A 164 19.06 11.85 -8.49
N PHE A 165 18.08 12.57 -7.94
CA PHE A 165 18.21 13.93 -7.43
C PHE A 165 17.46 14.09 -6.10
N LYS A 166 17.90 15.05 -5.27
CA LYS A 166 17.13 15.47 -4.10
C LYS A 166 15.93 16.29 -4.53
N ALA A 167 14.91 16.38 -3.66
CA ALA A 167 13.69 17.12 -3.95
C ALA A 167 13.93 18.59 -4.38
N ALA A 168 14.91 19.26 -3.77
CA ALA A 168 15.23 20.66 -4.08
C ALA A 168 15.74 20.88 -5.52
N ASP A 169 16.39 19.86 -6.10
CA ASP A 169 16.98 19.95 -7.45
C ASP A 169 16.11 19.24 -8.50
N ALA A 170 15.04 18.57 -8.04
CA ALA A 170 14.27 17.63 -8.85
C ALA A 170 13.62 18.33 -10.05
N GLU A 171 12.96 19.46 -9.85
CA GLU A 171 12.25 20.16 -10.92
C GLU A 171 13.20 20.69 -12.00
N VAL A 172 14.34 21.25 -11.59
CA VAL A 172 15.36 21.75 -12.52
C VAL A 172 15.99 20.61 -13.33
N ALA A 173 16.13 19.43 -12.72
CA ALA A 173 16.75 18.27 -13.33
C ALA A 173 15.75 17.31 -14.03
N ARG A 174 14.49 17.72 -14.25
CA ARG A 174 13.39 16.87 -14.72
C ARG A 174 13.74 15.99 -15.93
N GLU A 175 14.37 16.58 -16.94
CA GLU A 175 14.77 15.88 -18.17
C GLU A 175 15.90 14.86 -17.94
N SER A 176 16.64 14.99 -16.84
CA SER A 176 17.77 14.14 -16.49
C SER A 176 17.43 13.08 -15.44
N TRP A 177 16.16 12.94 -15.07
CA TRP A 177 15.71 12.01 -14.04
C TRP A 177 16.05 10.56 -14.36
N GLY A 178 16.22 9.79 -13.28
CA GLY A 178 16.06 8.35 -13.31
C GLY A 178 14.62 7.92 -13.56
N GLN A 179 14.36 6.62 -13.48
CA GLN A 179 13.07 6.06 -13.91
C GLN A 179 11.93 6.29 -12.91
N ASN A 180 12.22 6.66 -11.66
CA ASN A 180 11.22 6.83 -10.59
C ASN A 180 10.25 5.63 -10.47
N LEU A 181 10.73 4.41 -10.66
CA LEU A 181 9.83 3.24 -10.69
C LEU A 181 9.03 3.09 -9.39
N LEU A 182 9.58 3.49 -8.25
CA LEU A 182 8.87 3.35 -6.97
C LEU A 182 7.69 4.32 -6.91
N GLY A 183 7.88 5.57 -7.33
CA GLY A 183 6.81 6.55 -7.42
C GLY A 183 5.68 6.09 -8.35
N LEU A 184 6.05 5.55 -9.51
CA LEU A 184 5.09 4.97 -10.46
C LEU A 184 4.30 3.80 -9.85
N GLU A 185 4.96 2.87 -9.17
CA GLU A 185 4.29 1.74 -8.53
C GLU A 185 3.40 2.17 -7.36
N LEU A 186 3.78 3.20 -6.58
CA LEU A 186 2.92 3.73 -5.51
C LEU A 186 1.66 4.39 -6.06
N MET A 187 1.75 5.10 -7.18
CA MET A 187 0.57 5.67 -7.85
C MET A 187 -0.34 4.57 -8.43
N GLU A 188 0.24 3.50 -8.96
CA GLU A 188 -0.55 2.35 -9.41
C GLU A 188 -1.23 1.62 -8.25
N VAL A 189 -0.55 1.44 -7.12
CA VAL A 189 -1.15 0.92 -5.88
C VAL A 189 -2.29 1.83 -5.42
N ARG A 190 -2.11 3.15 -5.44
CA ARG A 190 -3.18 4.12 -5.14
C ARG A 190 -4.40 3.91 -6.03
N ARG A 191 -4.21 3.71 -7.34
CA ARG A 191 -5.30 3.40 -8.29
C ARG A 191 -6.03 2.11 -7.91
N ILE A 192 -5.29 1.02 -7.70
CA ILE A 192 -5.85 -0.29 -7.29
C ILE A 192 -6.69 -0.16 -6.01
N LEU A 193 -6.23 0.59 -5.01
CA LEU A 193 -6.92 0.73 -3.73
C LEU A 193 -8.21 1.56 -3.81
N ARG A 194 -8.33 2.46 -4.80
CA ARG A 194 -9.57 3.18 -5.10
C ARG A 194 -10.61 2.25 -5.70
N GLU A 195 -10.22 1.48 -6.72
CA GLU A 195 -11.09 0.52 -7.39
C GLU A 195 -11.61 -0.54 -6.41
N GLN A 196 -10.73 -1.05 -5.53
CA GLN A 196 -11.15 -1.95 -4.46
C GLN A 196 -12.13 -1.31 -3.47
N GLY A 197 -12.01 -0.01 -3.22
CA GLY A 197 -12.94 0.74 -2.37
C GLY A 197 -14.32 0.85 -3.01
N GLU A 198 -14.37 1.28 -4.28
CA GLU A 198 -15.60 1.41 -5.07
C GLU A 198 -16.33 0.08 -5.23
N GLU A 199 -15.59 -1.01 -5.49
CA GLU A 199 -16.15 -2.35 -5.60
C GLU A 199 -16.77 -2.82 -4.26
N ARG A 200 -16.10 -2.54 -3.14
CA ARG A 200 -16.63 -2.86 -1.79
C ARG A 200 -17.90 -2.08 -1.47
N GLU A 201 -17.93 -0.78 -1.77
CA GLU A 201 -19.12 0.06 -1.57
C GLU A 201 -20.28 -0.40 -2.45
N THR A 202 -20.02 -0.70 -3.73
CA THR A 202 -21.04 -1.22 -4.66
C THR A 202 -21.60 -2.56 -4.19
N LYS A 203 -20.75 -3.47 -3.70
CA LYS A 203 -21.18 -4.76 -3.12
C LYS A 203 -22.00 -4.57 -1.86
N LYS A 204 -21.65 -3.59 -1.02
CA LYS A 204 -22.38 -3.27 0.20
C LYS A 204 -23.77 -2.70 -0.12
N GLN A 205 -23.86 -1.71 -1.01
CA GLN A 205 -25.14 -1.12 -1.46
C GLN A 205 -26.08 -2.20 -2.02
N LYS A 206 -25.58 -3.08 -2.90
CA LYS A 206 -26.38 -4.20 -3.44
C LYS A 206 -26.86 -5.18 -2.37
N LYS A 207 -26.05 -5.40 -1.33
CA LYS A 207 -26.41 -6.28 -0.20
C LYS A 207 -27.49 -5.63 0.67
N ASP A 208 -27.37 -4.33 0.94
CA ASP A 208 -28.32 -3.57 1.75
C ASP A 208 -29.67 -3.45 1.01
N GLU A 209 -29.67 -3.11 -0.29
CA GLU A 209 -30.88 -3.09 -1.14
C GLU A 209 -31.57 -4.46 -1.22
N LYS A 210 -30.80 -5.55 -1.28
CA LYS A 210 -31.36 -6.91 -1.29
C LYS A 210 -32.03 -7.22 0.05
N LYS A 211 -31.41 -6.82 1.16
CA LYS A 211 -31.93 -7.04 2.50
C LYS A 211 -33.23 -6.26 2.73
N GLU A 212 -33.29 -5.00 2.30
CA GLU A 212 -34.52 -4.18 2.37
C GLU A 212 -35.66 -4.81 1.57
N LYS A 213 -35.40 -5.31 0.36
CA LYS A 213 -36.42 -6.00 -0.47
C LYS A 213 -36.88 -7.34 0.12
N GLU A 214 -36.04 -8.04 0.86
CA GLU A 214 -36.42 -9.27 1.59
C GLU A 214 -37.28 -8.91 2.81
N GLU A 215 -36.91 -7.87 3.57
CA GLU A 215 -37.70 -7.38 4.72
C GLU A 215 -39.07 -6.83 4.29
N GLU A 216 -39.19 -6.10 3.17
CA GLU A 216 -40.47 -5.62 2.65
C GLU A 216 -41.40 -6.77 2.22
N LYS A 217 -40.85 -7.86 1.65
CA LYS A 217 -41.62 -9.05 1.28
C LYS A 217 -42.11 -9.80 2.50
N ASP A 218 -41.26 -10.00 3.50
CA ASP A 218 -41.62 -10.67 4.76
C ASP A 218 -42.73 -9.90 5.50
N VAL A 219 -42.74 -8.56 5.43
CA VAL A 219 -43.81 -7.73 5.99
C VAL A 219 -45.10 -7.87 5.17
N ALA A 220 -45.02 -7.82 3.84
CA ALA A 220 -46.18 -7.98 2.97
C ALA A 220 -46.86 -9.35 3.13
N GLU A 221 -46.08 -10.44 3.23
CA GLU A 221 -46.61 -11.80 3.46
C GLU A 221 -47.32 -11.93 4.82
N LYS A 222 -46.78 -11.33 5.88
CA LYS A 222 -47.43 -11.32 7.21
C LYS A 222 -48.72 -10.50 7.23
N GLU A 223 -48.79 -9.42 6.45
CA GLU A 223 -50.02 -8.62 6.34
C GLU A 223 -51.10 -9.32 5.51
N THR A 224 -50.73 -10.14 4.52
CA THR A 224 -51.69 -10.96 3.76
C THR A 224 -52.22 -12.12 4.60
N ASP A 225 -51.36 -12.86 5.31
CA ASP A 225 -51.80 -13.98 6.15
C ASP A 225 -52.78 -13.54 7.24
N LYS A 226 -52.55 -12.36 7.84
CA LYS A 226 -53.43 -11.80 8.87
C LYS A 226 -54.82 -11.39 8.34
N LYS A 227 -54.89 -10.90 7.09
CA LYS A 227 -56.17 -10.56 6.45
C LYS A 227 -56.99 -11.80 6.11
N ASP A 228 -56.33 -12.87 5.67
CA ASP A 228 -56.97 -14.14 5.35
C ASP A 228 -57.49 -14.87 6.60
N GLU A 229 -56.85 -14.71 7.76
CA GLU A 229 -57.37 -15.17 9.06
C GLU A 229 -58.57 -14.35 9.54
N ASP A 230 -58.50 -13.01 9.47
CA ASP A 230 -59.59 -12.11 9.90
C ASP A 230 -60.86 -12.21 9.02
N GLU A 231 -60.75 -12.66 7.77
CA GLU A 231 -61.90 -12.94 6.89
C GLU A 231 -62.57 -14.29 7.18
N LYS A 232 -61.80 -15.32 7.53
CA LYS A 232 -62.35 -16.63 7.91
C LYS A 232 -63.16 -16.58 9.21
N ASP A 233 -62.73 -15.78 10.18
CA ASP A 233 -63.42 -15.63 11.47
C ASP A 233 -64.73 -14.82 11.37
N LYS A 234 -65.02 -14.19 10.22
CA LYS A 234 -66.28 -13.44 9.98
C LYS A 234 -67.34 -14.23 9.21
N GLU A 235 -66.99 -15.39 8.66
CA GLU A 235 -67.91 -16.26 7.92
C GLU A 235 -68.45 -17.45 8.74
N GLU A 236 -67.98 -17.66 9.99
CA GLU A 236 -68.57 -18.58 10.99
C GLU A 236 -69.56 -17.88 11.94
#